data_AF-A0A2S8UUI8-F1
#
_entry.id   AF-A0A2S8UUI8-F1
#
_cell.length_a   1.000
_cell.length_b   1.000
_cell.length_c   1.000
_cell.angle_alpha   90.00
_cell.angle_beta   90.00
_cell.angle_gamma   90.00
#
_symmetry.space_group_name_H-M   'P 1'
#
loop_
_entity.id
_entity.type
_entity.pdbx_description
1 polymer ?
#
loop_
_entity_poly.entity_id
_entity_poly.type
_entity_poly.pdbx_seq_one_letter_code
_entity_poly.pdbx_strand_id
1 'polypeptide(L)' 'MIRITTFILAIIVMVYSIYSWNDDSKQSMLILQLLLGFMLAGMGVQNFKKDEKENKNLGIILLLASLFCIFVSVIKYLK' A
#
# COMPACT_ATOMS: atom_id res chain seq x y z
N MET A 1 14.65 10.69 -2.24
CA MET A 1 14.73 9.33 -1.64
C MET A 1 13.39 8.62 -1.65
N ILE A 2 12.35 9.11 -0.96
CA ILE A 2 11.04 8.44 -0.85
C ILE A 2 10.39 8.14 -2.22
N ARG A 3 10.58 9.00 -3.23
CA ARG A 3 10.02 8.81 -4.59
C ARG A 3 10.55 7.56 -5.30
N ILE A 4 11.87 7.30 -5.22
CA ILE A 4 12.52 6.11 -5.80
C ILE A 4 12.07 4.84 -5.07
N THR A 5 11.99 4.90 -3.74
CA THR A 5 11.50 3.78 -2.92
C THR A 5 10.08 3.37 -3.31
N THR A 6 9.19 4.33 -3.58
CA THR A 6 7.83 4.02 -4.03
C THR A 6 7.79 3.41 -5.44
N PHE A 7 8.69 3.80 -6.34
CA PHE A 7 8.81 3.14 -7.65
C PHE A 7 9.27 1.69 -7.51
N ILE A 8 10.29 1.43 -6.70
CA ILE A 8 10.76 0.05 -6.44
C ILE A 8 9.62 -0.78 -5.83
N LEU A 9 8.90 -0.23 -4.86
CA LEU A 9 7.78 -0.90 -4.21
C LEU A 9 6.64 -1.18 -5.21
N ALA A 10 6.35 -0.25 -6.13
CA ALA A 10 5.34 -0.46 -7.17
C ALA A 10 5.72 -1.62 -8.11
N ILE A 11 7.01 -1.75 -8.46
CA ILE A 11 7.49 -2.90 -9.27
C ILE A 11 7.31 -4.21 -8.50
N ILE A 12 7.65 -4.23 -7.20
CA ILE A 12 7.46 -5.43 -6.35
C ILE A 12 5.98 -5.80 -6.28
N VAL A 13 5.08 -4.83 -6.03
CA VAL A 13 3.63 -5.05 -6.02
C VAL A 13 3.17 -5.64 -7.35
N MET A 14 3.64 -5.09 -8.47
CA MET A 14 3.25 -5.54 -9.81
C MET A 14 3.70 -6.98 -10.08
N VAL A 15 4.98 -7.29 -9.86
CA VAL A 15 5.53 -8.63 -10.05
C VAL A 15 4.83 -9.63 -9.15
N TYR A 16 4.62 -9.27 -7.88
CA TYR A 16 3.93 -10.13 -6.93
C TYR A 16 2.48 -10.38 -7.34
N SER A 17 1.75 -9.36 -7.79
CA SER A 17 0.36 -9.49 -8.26
C SER A 17 0.23 -10.48 -9.41
N ILE A 18 1.17 -10.46 -10.35
CA ILE A 18 1.20 -11.39 -11.48
C ILE A 18 1.53 -12.80 -11.00
N TYR A 19 2.53 -12.93 -10.13
CA TYR A 19 2.92 -14.22 -9.55
C TYR A 19 1.79 -14.86 -8.73
N SER A 20 1.10 -14.06 -7.92
CA SER A 20 -0.01 -14.49 -7.07
C SER A 20 -1.34 -14.61 -7.81
N TRP A 21 -1.41 -14.27 -9.09
CA TRP A 21 -2.68 -14.13 -9.82
C TRP A 21 -3.55 -15.39 -9.72
N ASN A 22 -2.91 -16.57 -9.77
CA ASN A 22 -3.59 -17.86 -9.73
C ASN A 22 -3.46 -18.56 -8.37
N ASP A 23 -2.95 -17.87 -7.35
CA ASP A 23 -2.79 -18.38 -5.99
C ASP A 23 -3.75 -17.66 -5.04
N ASP A 24 -4.90 -18.30 -4.79
CA ASP A 24 -5.94 -17.85 -3.86
C ASP A 24 -5.60 -18.14 -2.38
N SER A 25 -4.36 -18.51 -2.08
CA SER A 25 -3.96 -18.77 -0.69
C SER A 25 -4.13 -17.53 0.19
N LYS A 26 -4.58 -17.76 1.42
CA LYS A 26 -4.72 -16.71 2.44
C LYS A 26 -3.43 -15.92 2.64
N GLN A 27 -2.30 -16.63 2.59
CA GLN A 27 -0.97 -16.03 2.74
C GLN A 27 -0.65 -15.11 1.56
N SER A 28 -0.93 -15.56 0.34
CA SER A 28 -0.66 -14.77 -0.86
C SER A 28 -1.49 -13.48 -0.90
N MET A 29 -2.78 -13.56 -0.57
CA MET A 29 -3.64 -12.39 -0.42
C MET A 29 -3.16 -11.44 0.69
N LEU A 30 -2.73 -11.96 1.85
CA LEU A 30 -2.18 -11.13 2.93
C LEU A 30 -0.93 -10.38 2.47
N ILE A 31 -0.01 -11.06 1.78
CA ILE A 31 1.23 -10.43 1.28
C ILE A 31 0.88 -9.33 0.28
N LEU A 32 -0.04 -9.59 -0.65
CA LEU A 32 -0.48 -8.59 -1.63
C LEU A 32 -1.15 -7.38 -0.95
N GLN A 33 -2.00 -7.61 0.05
CA GLN A 33 -2.69 -6.56 0.79
C GLN A 33 -1.73 -5.70 1.63
N LEU A 34 -0.71 -6.31 2.24
CA LEU A 34 0.36 -5.60 2.95
C LEU A 34 1.22 -4.76 1.99
N LEU A 35 1.61 -5.33 0.84
CA LEU A 35 2.36 -4.65 -0.21
C LEU A 35 1.62 -3.39 -0.70
N LEU A 36 0.31 -3.51 -0.97
CA LEU A 36 -0.56 -2.39 -1.33
C LEU A 36 -0.67 -1.36 -0.19
N GLY A 37 -0.84 -1.82 1.05
CA GLY A 37 -0.88 -0.97 2.23
C GLY A 37 0.38 -0.10 2.39
N PHE A 38 1.56 -0.70 2.24
CA PHE A 38 2.83 0.03 2.31
C PHE A 38 3.01 1.01 1.13
N MET A 39 2.54 0.66 -0.06
CA MET A 39 2.57 1.55 -1.23
C MET A 39 1.69 2.79 -0.99
N LEU A 40 0.48 2.60 -0.50
CA LEU A 40 -0.43 3.69 -0.14
C LEU A 40 0.14 4.57 0.97
N ALA A 41 0.78 3.99 2.00
CA ALA A 41 1.46 4.76 3.03
C ALA A 41 2.57 5.64 2.45
N GLY A 42 3.40 5.07 1.57
CA GLY A 42 4.49 5.79 0.91
C GLY A 42 3.98 6.96 0.06
N MET A 43 2.94 6.75 -0.73
CA MET A 43 2.30 7.81 -1.53
C MET A 43 1.60 8.84 -0.64
N GLY A 44 0.97 8.42 0.45
CA GLY A 44 0.33 9.30 1.42
C GLY A 44 1.31 10.25 2.09
N VAL A 45 2.45 9.73 2.58
CA VAL A 45 3.53 10.56 3.17
C VAL A 45 4.13 11.52 2.13
N GLN A 46 4.28 11.09 0.88
CA GLN A 46 4.79 11.98 -0.18
C GLN A 46 3.84 13.15 -0.45
N ASN A 47 2.55 12.87 -0.60
CA ASN A 47 1.57 13.91 -0.94
C ASN A 47 1.25 14.82 0.25
N PHE A 48 1.30 14.29 1.48
CA PHE A 48 1.16 15.09 2.70
C PHE A 48 2.30 16.09 2.91
N LYS A 49 3.51 15.77 2.43
CA LYS A 49 4.69 16.65 2.51
C LYS A 49 4.73 17.74 1.43
N LYS A 50 3.82 17.73 0.46
CA LYS A 50 3.70 18.83 -0.52
C LYS A 50 2.88 19.96 0.09
N ASP A 51 3.34 21.20 -0.06
CA ASP A 51 2.69 22.39 0.51
C ASP A 51 1.36 22.77 -0.15
N GLU A 52 1.01 22.15 -1.29
CA GLU A 52 -0.29 22.32 -1.91
C GLU A 52 -1.41 21.68 -1.07
N LYS A 53 -2.39 22.50 -0.70
CA LYS A 53 -3.53 22.13 0.15
C LYS A 53 -4.32 20.92 -0.37
N GLU A 54 -4.44 20.79 -1.70
CA GLU A 54 -5.10 19.67 -2.37
C GLU A 54 -4.30 18.36 -2.26
N ASN A 55 -2.98 18.43 -2.48
CA ASN A 55 -2.09 17.27 -2.30
C ASN A 55 -2.08 16.78 -0.84
N LYS A 56 -2.23 17.70 0.12
CA LYS A 56 -2.29 17.34 1.54
C LYS A 56 -3.53 16.53 1.89
N ASN A 57 -4.69 16.88 1.35
CA ASN A 57 -5.93 16.10 1.53
C ASN A 57 -5.82 14.71 0.91
N LEU A 58 -5.28 14.62 -0.32
CA LEU A 58 -5.00 13.32 -0.96
C LEU A 58 -4.04 12.48 -0.11
N GLY A 59 -3.01 13.11 0.46
CA GLY A 59 -2.07 12.45 1.38
C GLY A 59 -2.76 11.82 2.59
N ILE A 60 -3.68 12.56 3.23
CA ILE A 60 -4.47 12.07 4.39
C ILE A 60 -5.36 10.89 3.99
N ILE A 61 -6.06 10.98 2.86
CA ILE A 61 -6.93 9.91 2.35
C ILE A 61 -6.12 8.64 2.11
N LEU A 62 -4.95 8.76 1.47
CA LEU A 62 -4.05 7.62 1.21
C LEU A 62 -3.52 6.98 2.50
N LEU A 63 -3.21 7.78 3.53
CA LEU A 63 -2.79 7.26 4.83
C LEU A 63 -3.92 6.52 5.55
N LEU A 64 -5.15 7.04 5.50
CA LEU A 64 -6.32 6.35 6.07
C LEU A 64 -6.62 5.03 5.34
N ALA A 65 -6.53 5.02 4.00
CA ALA A 65 -6.69 3.81 3.20
C ALA A 65 -5.62 2.76 3.52
N SER A 66 -4.37 3.19 3.74
CA SER A 66 -3.28 2.31 4.17
C SER A 66 -3.56 1.68 5.54
N LEU A 67 -3.98 2.48 6.52
CA LEU A 67 -4.34 2.00 7.86
C LEU A 67 -5.49 1.00 7.79
N PHE A 68 -6.51 1.27 6.97
CA PHE A 68 -7.62 0.35 6.74
C PHE A 68 -7.14 -0.98 6.13
N CYS A 69 -6.26 -0.94 5.12
CA CYS A 69 -5.68 -2.14 4.52
C CYS A 69 -4.95 -3.00 5.56
N ILE A 70 -4.13 -2.39 6.41
CA ILE A 70 -3.38 -3.09 7.47
C ILE A 70 -4.34 -3.69 8.50
N PHE A 71 -5.32 -2.90 8.97
CA PHE A 71 -6.28 -3.36 9.97
C PHE A 71 -7.11 -4.55 9.48
N VAL A 72 -7.64 -4.48 8.24
CA VAL A 72 -8.36 -5.59 7.63
C VAL A 72 -7.46 -6.81 7.45
N SER A 73 -6.18 -6.61 7.09
CA SER A 73 -5.22 -7.71 6.95
C SER A 73 -5.02 -8.46 8.27
N VAL A 74 -4.86 -7.72 9.36
CA VAL A 74 -4.70 -8.28 10.71
C VAL A 74 -5.96 -9.05 11.14
N ILE A 75 -7.16 -8.52 10.90
CA ILE A 75 -8.40 -9.19 11.30
C ILE A 75 -8.66 -10.46 10.47
N LYS A 76 -8.43 -10.41 9.16
CA LYS A 76 -8.87 -11.45 8.23
C LYS A 76 -7.90 -12.63 8.16
N TYR A 77 -6.60 -12.39 8.31
CA TYR A 77 -5.57 -13.39 7.99
C TYR A 77 -4.66 -13.77 9.17
N LEU A 78 -4.65 -12.98 10.25
CA LEU A 78 -3.87 -13.23 11.46
C LEU A 78 -4.69 -13.92 12.57
N LYS A 79 -5.95 -14.25 12.28
CA LYS A 79 -6.84 -15.05 13.13
C LYS A 79 -6.76 -16.53 12.76
#